data_AF-A0A842SN10-F1
#
_entry.id   AF-A0A842SN10-F1
#
_cell.length_a   1.000
_cell.length_b   1.000
_cell.length_c   1.000
_cell.angle_alpha   90.00
_cell.angle_beta   90.00
_cell.angle_gamma   90.00
#
_symmetry.space_group_name_H-M   'P 1'
#
loop_
_entity.id
_entity.type
_entity.pdbx_description
1 polymer ?
#
loop_
_entity_poly.entity_id
_entity_poly.type
_entity_poly.pdbx_seq_one_letter_code
_entity_poly.pdbx_strand_id
1 'polypeptide(L)'
;MAQFDEPKGKISLLVGILITALGIIPLLNRVGVLGFNLPEFILKLVPAVAIWIIPAAGFFLFIDAFDEDDTIRTVTIIVAFLLIVLGIIQILNQFGVIGFGLPLTDMVYYIAFVVEGLFLIIATFAMF
;
A
#
# COMPACT_ATOMS: atom_id res chain seq x y z
N MET A 1 -10.41 9.01 -28.09
CA MET A 1 -9.55 7.84 -28.38
C MET A 1 -9.39 7.08 -27.08
N ALA A 2 -9.59 5.77 -27.07
CA ALA A 2 -9.54 5.00 -25.83
C ALA A 2 -8.09 4.95 -25.32
N GLN A 3 -7.82 5.56 -24.18
CA GLN A 3 -6.50 5.67 -23.53
C GLN A 3 -5.86 4.31 -23.18
N PHE A 4 -6.60 3.21 -23.39
CA PHE A 4 -6.05 1.86 -23.35
C PHE A 4 -4.90 1.62 -24.32
N ASP A 5 -4.69 2.45 -25.35
CA ASP A 5 -3.55 2.27 -26.25
C ASP A 5 -2.22 2.79 -25.69
N GLU A 6 -2.23 3.55 -24.59
CA GLU A 6 -1.00 3.97 -23.93
C GLU A 6 -0.41 2.84 -23.07
N PRO A 7 0.87 2.46 -23.29
CA PRO A 7 1.52 1.38 -22.54
C PRO A 7 1.44 1.56 -21.02
N LYS A 8 1.45 2.80 -20.53
CA LYS A 8 1.38 3.15 -19.10
C LYS A 8 0.05 2.74 -18.48
N GLY A 9 -1.07 2.95 -19.16
CA GLY A 9 -2.41 2.59 -18.66
C GLY A 9 -2.58 1.08 -18.49
N LYS A 10 -2.08 0.29 -19.46
CA LYS A 10 -2.12 -1.18 -19.37
C LYS A 10 -1.28 -1.72 -18.20
N ILE A 11 -0.10 -1.13 -17.98
CA ILE A 11 0.78 -1.53 -16.87
C ILE A 11 0.13 -1.18 -15.53
N SER A 12 -0.40 0.04 -15.39
CA SER A 12 -1.10 0.47 -14.16
C SER A 12 -2.29 -0.43 -13.83
N LEU A 13 -3.09 -0.81 -14.84
CA LEU A 13 -4.21 -1.74 -14.66
C LEU A 13 -3.73 -3.11 -14.16
N LEU A 14 -2.72 -3.67 -14.81
CA LEU A 14 -2.19 -4.99 -14.45
C LEU A 14 -1.62 -4.97 -13.03
N VAL A 15 -0.85 -3.95 -12.68
CA VAL A 15 -0.28 -3.77 -11.35
C VAL A 15 -1.39 -3.59 -10.31
N GLY A 16 -2.40 -2.76 -10.59
CA GLY A 16 -3.54 -2.56 -9.72
C GLY A 16 -4.30 -3.87 -9.44
N ILE A 17 -4.58 -4.67 -10.48
CA ILE A 17 -5.22 -5.98 -10.32
C ILE A 17 -4.37 -6.92 -9.47
N LEU A 18 -3.05 -6.99 -9.71
CA LEU A 18 -2.16 -7.85 -8.94
C LEU A 18 -2.07 -7.42 -7.47
N ILE A 19 -1.96 -6.13 -7.19
CA ILE A 19 -1.90 -5.59 -5.82
C ILE A 19 -3.24 -5.83 -5.11
N THR A 20 -4.37 -5.58 -5.76
CA THR A 20 -5.70 -5.87 -5.21
C THR A 20 -5.85 -7.37 -4.93
N ALA A 21 -5.42 -8.25 -5.83
CA ALA A 21 -5.46 -9.69 -5.60
C ALA A 21 -4.59 -10.10 -4.40
N LEU A 22 -3.38 -9.54 -4.28
CA LEU A 22 -2.48 -9.76 -3.14
C LEU A 22 -3.05 -9.23 -1.81
N GLY A 23 -3.93 -8.22 -1.83
CA GLY A 23 -4.65 -7.78 -0.63
C GLY A 23 -5.88 -8.64 -0.32
N ILE A 24 -6.76 -8.85 -1.30
CA ILE A 24 -8.06 -9.51 -1.13
C ILE A 24 -7.89 -10.99 -0.82
N ILE A 25 -7.00 -11.71 -1.53
CA ILE A 25 -6.88 -13.17 -1.41
C ILE A 25 -6.45 -13.58 0.01
N PRO A 26 -5.38 -13.02 0.61
CA PRO A 26 -5.03 -13.31 2.00
C PRO A 26 -6.09 -12.87 3.02
N LEU A 27 -6.80 -11.77 2.73
CA LEU A 27 -7.88 -11.28 3.59
C LEU A 27 -9.05 -12.26 3.61
N LEU A 28 -9.48 -12.76 2.44
CA LEU A 28 -10.51 -13.80 2.33
C LEU A 28 -10.05 -15.13 2.96
N ASN A 29 -8.77 -15.48 2.85
CA ASN A 29 -8.20 -16.66 3.51
C ASN A 29 -8.30 -16.53 5.05
N ARG A 30 -7.96 -15.38 5.62
CA ARG A 30 -8.04 -15.13 7.07
C ARG A 30 -9.48 -15.21 7.61
N VAL A 31 -10.46 -14.77 6.83
CA VAL A 31 -11.89 -14.81 7.21
C VAL A 31 -12.49 -16.22 7.00
N GLY A 32 -11.72 -17.17 6.46
CA GLY A 32 -12.19 -18.54 6.22
C GLY A 32 -13.17 -18.65 5.05
N VAL A 33 -13.21 -17.64 4.17
CA VAL A 33 -14.06 -17.66 2.96
C VAL A 33 -13.48 -18.60 1.91
N LEU A 34 -12.16 -18.75 1.88
CA LEU A 34 -11.48 -19.68 0.96
C LEU A 34 -11.46 -21.09 1.56
N GLY A 35 -11.86 -22.09 0.78
CA GLY A 35 -11.81 -23.51 1.17
C GLY A 35 -10.42 -24.14 1.09
N PHE A 36 -9.38 -23.34 0.82
CA PHE A 36 -7.99 -23.80 0.69
C PHE A 36 -7.05 -22.86 1.44
N ASN A 37 -5.95 -23.42 1.96
CA ASN A 37 -4.90 -22.62 2.58
C ASN A 37 -3.94 -22.09 1.52
N LEU A 38 -3.54 -20.83 1.66
CA LEU A 38 -2.49 -20.23 0.85
C LEU A 38 -1.11 -20.72 1.32
N PRO A 39 -0.16 -20.93 0.38
CA PRO A 39 1.24 -21.14 0.72
C PRO A 39 1.78 -20.02 1.61
N GLU A 40 2.59 -20.37 2.62
CA GLU A 40 3.14 -19.37 3.56
C GLU A 40 3.91 -18.25 2.87
N PHE A 41 4.58 -18.53 1.75
CA PHE A 41 5.35 -17.51 1.03
C PHE A 41 4.44 -16.37 0.52
N ILE A 42 3.21 -16.67 0.10
CA ILE A 42 2.24 -15.65 -0.35
C ILE A 42 1.77 -14.81 0.82
N LEU A 43 1.48 -15.46 1.96
CA LEU A 43 1.02 -14.79 3.17
C LEU A 43 2.08 -13.84 3.74
N LYS A 44 3.36 -14.22 3.66
CA LYS A 44 4.50 -13.43 4.12
C LYS A 44 4.99 -12.40 3.09
N LEU A 45 4.65 -12.55 1.82
CA LEU A 45 5.07 -11.62 0.77
C LEU A 45 4.49 -10.21 1.00
N VAL A 46 3.19 -10.12 1.31
CA VAL A 46 2.53 -8.82 1.45
C VAL A 46 3.12 -8.01 2.62
N PRO A 47 3.24 -8.52 3.86
CA PRO A 47 3.86 -7.77 4.94
C PRO A 47 5.33 -7.41 4.64
N ALA A 48 6.07 -8.32 4.00
CA ALA A 48 7.47 -8.11 3.65
C ALA A 48 7.69 -6.99 2.63
N VAL A 49 6.75 -6.78 1.71
CA VAL A 49 6.82 -5.68 0.74
C VAL A 49 6.20 -4.40 1.33
N ALA A 50 5.08 -4.53 2.05
CA ALA A 50 4.37 -3.41 2.66
C ALA A 50 5.23 -2.59 3.63
N ILE A 51 6.14 -3.24 4.35
CA ILE A 51 7.06 -2.56 5.29
C ILE A 51 7.93 -1.50 4.59
N TRP A 52 8.24 -1.70 3.30
CA TRP A 52 9.01 -0.75 2.49
C TRP A 52 8.12 0.24 1.75
N ILE A 53 6.95 -0.21 1.29
CA ILE A 53 6.00 0.63 0.56
C ILE A 53 5.44 1.73 1.44
N ILE A 54 5.04 1.44 2.69
CA ILE A 54 4.42 2.43 3.58
C ILE A 54 5.30 3.68 3.80
N PRO A 55 6.58 3.56 4.20
CA PRO A 55 7.43 4.74 4.36
C PRO A 55 7.75 5.41 3.02
N ALA A 56 7.85 4.66 1.92
CA ALA A 56 8.03 5.23 0.59
C ALA A 56 6.80 6.06 0.14
N ALA A 57 5.59 5.55 0.38
CA ALA A 57 4.33 6.25 0.12
C ALA A 57 4.17 7.47 1.02
N GLY A 58 4.53 7.35 2.30
CA GLY A 58 4.59 8.49 3.21
C GLY A 58 5.56 9.57 2.73
N PHE A 59 6.74 9.18 2.25
CA PHE A 59 7.71 10.11 1.67
C PHE A 59 7.23 10.76 0.38
N PHE A 60 6.56 9.99 -0.49
CA PHE A 60 5.93 10.53 -1.70
C PHE A 60 4.86 11.56 -1.36
N LEU A 61 3.93 11.24 -0.45
CA LEU A 61 2.89 12.18 0.01
C LEU A 61 3.50 13.43 0.67
N PHE A 62 4.63 13.27 1.35
CA PHE A 62 5.33 14.41 1.95
C PHE A 62 5.84 15.39 0.87
N ILE A 63 6.34 14.89 -0.26
CA ILE A 63 6.76 15.72 -1.39
C ILE A 63 5.55 16.37 -2.05
N ASP A 64 4.50 15.59 -2.32
CA ASP A 64 3.29 16.05 -3.02
C ASP A 64 2.56 17.16 -2.25
N ALA A 65 2.58 17.10 -0.91
CA ALA A 65 1.97 18.10 -0.06
C ALA A 65 2.48 19.54 -0.31
N PHE A 66 3.72 19.71 -0.80
CA PHE A 66 4.27 21.04 -1.07
C PHE A 66 3.57 21.77 -2.23
N ASP A 67 2.93 21.03 -3.14
CA ASP A 67 2.19 21.58 -4.27
C ASP A 67 0.69 21.82 -3.96
N GLU A 68 0.22 21.45 -2.77
CA GLU A 68 -1.18 21.60 -2.34
C GLU A 68 -1.49 22.97 -1.71
N ASP A 69 -2.78 23.33 -1.67
CA ASP A 69 -3.29 24.52 -0.96
C ASP A 69 -3.01 24.45 0.56
N ASP A 70 -2.85 25.61 1.22
CA ASP A 70 -2.38 25.71 2.62
C ASP A 70 -3.09 24.80 3.64
N THR A 71 -4.42 24.64 3.53
CA THR A 71 -5.19 23.80 4.45
C THR A 71 -4.97 22.31 4.19
N ILE A 72 -4.94 21.91 2.92
CA ILE A 72 -4.77 20.51 2.51
C ILE A 72 -3.32 20.10 2.78
N ARG A 73 -2.36 20.94 2.39
CA ARG A 73 -0.92 20.79 2.66
C ARG A 73 -0.63 20.43 4.11
N THR A 74 -1.21 21.17 5.06
CA THR A 74 -0.96 20.93 6.49
C THR A 74 -1.43 19.53 6.90
N VAL A 75 -2.62 19.11 6.44
CA VAL A 75 -3.17 17.79 6.73
C VAL A 75 -2.32 16.69 6.07
N THR A 76 -1.96 16.87 4.80
CA THR A 76 -1.16 15.91 4.04
C THR A 76 0.23 15.74 4.63
N ILE A 77 0.90 16.82 5.06
CA ILE A 77 2.19 16.74 5.78
C ILE A 77 2.07 15.92 7.06
N ILE A 78 1.02 16.14 7.86
CA ILE A 78 0.81 15.39 9.11
C ILE A 78 0.62 13.90 8.81
N VAL A 79 -0.24 13.57 7.85
CA VAL A 79 -0.51 12.17 7.45
C VAL A 79 0.77 11.52 6.91
N ALA A 80 1.48 12.21 6.02
CA ALA A 80 2.73 11.75 5.42
C ALA A 80 3.79 11.47 6.49
N PHE A 81 3.96 12.40 7.43
CA PHE A 81 4.91 12.24 8.55
C PHE A 81 4.56 11.03 9.42
N LEU A 82 3.28 10.83 9.75
CA LEU A 82 2.84 9.64 10.48
C LEU A 82 3.18 8.36 9.72
N LEU A 83 2.88 8.28 8.42
CA LEU A 83 3.21 7.10 7.61
C LEU A 83 4.71 6.81 7.57
N ILE A 84 5.54 7.84 7.41
CA ILE A 84 7.01 7.72 7.44
C ILE A 84 7.46 7.17 8.78
N VAL A 85 7.01 7.76 9.90
CA VAL A 85 7.40 7.32 11.25
C VAL A 85 6.95 5.88 11.51
N LEU A 86 5.70 5.54 11.19
CA LEU A 86 5.17 4.20 11.35
C LEU A 86 5.97 3.18 10.55
N GLY A 87 6.32 3.49 9.30
CA GLY A 87 7.13 2.64 8.42
C GLY A 87 8.57 2.49 8.93
N ILE A 88 9.23 3.59 9.28
CA ILE A 88 10.61 3.58 9.78
C ILE A 88 10.71 2.79 11.09
N ILE A 89 9.77 2.92 12.01
CA ILE A 89 9.76 2.13 13.26
C ILE A 89 9.75 0.63 12.93
N GLN A 90 8.91 0.19 12.00
CA GLN A 90 8.87 -1.21 11.61
C GLN A 90 10.18 -1.67 10.97
N ILE A 91 10.76 -0.88 10.08
CA ILE A 91 12.05 -1.16 9.46
C ILE A 91 13.15 -1.28 10.52
N LEU A 92 13.28 -0.29 11.41
CA LEU A 92 14.30 -0.28 12.46
C LEU A 92 14.14 -1.45 13.43
N ASN A 93 12.90 -1.85 13.73
CA ASN A 93 12.64 -3.02 14.56
C ASN A 93 13.06 -4.31 13.84
N GLN A 94 12.77 -4.43 12.54
CA GLN A 94 13.18 -5.59 11.72
C GLN A 94 14.72 -5.75 11.68
N PHE A 95 15.46 -4.64 11.63
CA PHE A 95 16.93 -4.66 11.67
C PHE A 95 17.51 -4.79 13.09
N GLY A 96 16.67 -4.87 14.12
CA GLY A 96 17.12 -4.97 15.52
C GLY A 96 17.77 -3.69 16.06
N VAL A 97 17.57 -2.55 15.39
CA VAL A 97 18.09 -1.25 15.83
C VAL A 97 17.31 -0.74 17.06
N ILE A 98 16.00 -1.05 17.12
CA ILE A 98 15.13 -0.70 18.25
C ILE A 98 14.44 -1.95 18.81
N GLY A 99 14.28 -1.99 20.14
CA GLY A 99 13.68 -3.12 20.86
C GLY A 99 12.14 -3.09 20.97
N PHE A 100 11.49 -2.07 20.42
CA PHE A 100 10.03 -1.96 20.39
C PHE A 100 9.52 -1.91 18.96
N GLY A 101 8.30 -2.38 18.74
CA GLY A 101 7.59 -2.31 17.47
C GLY A 101 6.12 -1.97 17.71
N LEU A 102 5.45 -1.50 16.67
CA LEU A 102 4.00 -1.30 16.75
C LEU A 102 3.30 -2.62 16.43
N PRO A 103 2.25 -2.99 17.17
CA PRO A 103 1.50 -4.23 16.94
C PRO A 103 0.59 -4.10 15.71
N LEU A 104 1.19 -3.81 14.54
CA LEU A 104 0.47 -3.79 13.27
C LEU A 104 0.18 -5.23 12.86
N THR A 105 -1.10 -5.56 12.80
CA THR A 105 -1.54 -6.88 12.34
C THR A 105 -1.42 -6.96 10.82
N ASP A 106 -1.16 -8.15 10.27
CA ASP A 106 -1.11 -8.35 8.80
C ASP A 106 -2.37 -7.85 8.08
N MET A 107 -3.50 -7.82 8.81
CA MET A 107 -4.78 -7.29 8.33
C MET A 107 -4.66 -5.84 7.85
N VAL A 108 -3.87 -5.01 8.53
CA VAL A 108 -3.67 -3.61 8.14
C VAL A 108 -2.98 -3.53 6.77
N TYR A 109 -1.95 -4.37 6.55
CA TYR A 109 -1.23 -4.41 5.28
C TYR A 109 -2.11 -4.93 4.14
N TYR A 110 -2.92 -5.96 4.39
CA TYR A 110 -3.86 -6.47 3.39
C TYR A 110 -4.88 -5.39 3.01
N ILE A 111 -5.47 -4.69 3.98
CA ILE A 111 -6.42 -3.60 3.71
C ILE A 111 -5.75 -2.48 2.89
N ALA A 112 -4.54 -2.07 3.27
CA ALA A 112 -3.79 -1.05 2.54
C ALA A 112 -3.58 -1.46 1.07
N PHE A 113 -3.16 -2.70 0.81
CA PHE A 113 -2.98 -3.22 -0.55
C PHE A 113 -4.30 -3.26 -1.33
N VAL A 114 -5.41 -3.65 -0.71
CA VAL A 114 -6.72 -3.61 -1.39
C VAL A 114 -7.06 -2.20 -1.81
N VAL A 115 -6.95 -1.23 -0.89
CA VAL A 115 -7.26 0.18 -1.15
C VAL A 115 -6.34 0.75 -2.23
N GLU A 116 -5.03 0.51 -2.14
CA GLU A 116 -4.03 0.99 -3.09
C GLU A 116 -4.23 0.39 -4.48
N GLY A 117 -4.47 -0.93 -4.57
CA GLY A 117 -4.77 -1.57 -5.84
C GLY A 117 -6.07 -1.06 -6.47
N LEU A 118 -7.11 -0.79 -5.66
CA LEU A 118 -8.35 -0.17 -6.15
C LEU A 118 -8.11 1.25 -6.65
N PHE A 119 -7.31 2.06 -5.96
CA PHE A 119 -6.95 3.40 -6.44
C PHE A 119 -6.18 3.35 -7.75
N LEU A 120 -5.24 2.42 -7.94
CA LEU A 120 -4.53 2.24 -9.21
C LEU A 120 -5.46 1.85 -10.36
N ILE A 121 -6.42 0.96 -10.09
CA ILE A 121 -7.45 0.60 -11.06
C ILE A 121 -8.26 1.84 -11.43
N ILE A 122 -8.80 2.57 -10.44
CA ILE A 122 -9.60 3.78 -10.67
C ILE A 122 -8.79 4.85 -11.41
N ALA A 123 -7.55 5.12 -10.99
CA ALA A 123 -6.66 6.10 -11.62
C ALA A 123 -6.39 5.77 -13.10
N THR A 124 -6.31 4.49 -13.44
CA THR A 124 -6.17 4.04 -14.83
C THR A 124 -7.36 4.49 -15.70
N PHE A 125 -8.56 4.54 -15.12
CA PHE A 125 -9.72 5.07 -15.82
C PHE A 125 -9.84 6.58 -15.68
N ALA A 126 -9.51 7.17 -14.52
CA ALA A 126 -9.79 8.56 -14.20
C ALA A 126 -8.85 9.60 -14.85
N MET A 127 -7.68 9.21 -15.38
CA MET A 127 -6.78 10.11 -16.12
C MET A 127 -7.31 10.50 -17.51
N PHE A 128 -8.56 10.94 -17.59
CA PHE A 128 -9.20 11.46 -18.81
C PHE A 128 -8.74 12.87 -19.18
#